data_AF-A0A414WC49-F1
#
_entry.id   AF-A0A414WC49-F1
#
_cell.length_a   1.000
_cell.length_b   1.000
_cell.length_c   1.000
_cell.angle_alpha   90.00
_cell.angle_beta   90.00
_cell.angle_gamma   90.00
#
_symmetry.space_group_name_H-M   'P 1'
#
loop_
_entity.id
_entity.type
_entity.pdbx_description
1 polymer ?
#
loop_
_entity_poly.entity_id
_entity_poly.type
_entity_poly.pdbx_seq_one_letter_code
_entity_poly.pdbx_strand_id
1 'polypeptide(L)'
;AKGSAAPGPTEGAYIDVADKKVIGVPRIKLVRWLAQHQYNGYYLGTPYSTGFTIPTCTYPNGERRWDGYSGMNCTGFVAHAWAKCGGDLAAVAANNSHSPWATGPGGGGYINAWRFYGYAIDSGSKVYEFDRVQDLLSSGLARKGDIIFFKTTPGVDCHIGFFWGDNPCDNKMWHSSSPANQISSIYNYSNPAEINQHVCLIK
;
A
#
# COMPACT_ATOMS: atom_id res chain seq x y z
N ALA A 1 5.02 29.14 -23.93
CA ALA A 1 3.95 28.12 -24.04
C ALA A 1 3.23 28.05 -22.70
N LYS A 2 1.90 28.07 -22.73
CA LYS A 2 1.03 28.20 -21.55
C LYS A 2 1.17 26.99 -20.62
N GLY A 3 1.20 27.26 -19.31
CA GLY A 3 1.35 26.26 -18.26
C GLY A 3 0.15 25.32 -18.20
N SER A 4 0.43 24.03 -18.14
CA SER A 4 -0.53 23.05 -17.63
C SER A 4 -0.49 23.11 -16.12
N ALA A 5 -1.45 23.82 -15.54
CA ALA A 5 -1.79 23.65 -14.13
C ALA A 5 -2.18 22.18 -13.92
N ALA A 6 -1.69 21.58 -12.84
CA ALA A 6 -2.13 20.27 -12.40
C ALA A 6 -3.67 20.27 -12.27
N PRO A 7 -4.37 19.18 -12.63
CA PRO A 7 -5.80 19.08 -12.39
C PRO A 7 -6.06 19.36 -10.90
N GLY A 8 -6.88 20.37 -10.63
CA GLY A 8 -7.29 20.68 -9.26
C GLY A 8 -8.02 19.49 -8.64
N PRO A 9 -8.07 19.41 -7.30
CA PRO A 9 -8.81 18.36 -6.62
C PRO A 9 -10.28 18.43 -7.03
N THR A 10 -10.79 17.42 -7.73
CA THR A 10 -12.22 17.31 -7.97
C THR A 10 -12.89 17.08 -6.61
N GLU A 11 -13.65 18.06 -6.18
CA GLU A 11 -14.36 18.12 -4.90
C GLU A 11 -15.22 16.86 -4.64
N GLY A 12 -15.67 16.19 -5.72
CA GLY A 12 -16.38 14.90 -5.66
C GLY A 12 -15.53 13.68 -5.23
N ALA A 13 -14.21 13.69 -5.44
CA ALA A 13 -13.34 12.57 -5.03
C ALA A 13 -13.13 12.51 -3.51
N TYR A 14 -13.40 13.61 -2.80
CA TYR A 14 -13.20 13.74 -1.35
C TYR A 14 -14.49 13.54 -0.53
N ILE A 15 -15.66 13.49 -1.17
CA ILE A 15 -16.96 13.31 -0.49
C ILE A 15 -17.15 11.84 -0.02
N ASP A 16 -16.57 10.85 -0.70
CA ASP A 16 -16.73 9.40 -0.37
C ASP A 16 -15.61 8.84 0.55
N VAL A 17 -14.85 9.72 1.22
CA VAL A 17 -13.73 9.34 2.12
C VAL A 17 -13.82 9.96 3.52
N ALA A 18 -14.77 10.87 3.75
CA ALA A 18 -15.11 11.30 5.11
C ALA A 18 -15.74 10.10 5.85
N ASP A 19 -15.33 9.87 7.09
CA ASP A 19 -15.85 8.83 8.01
C ASP A 19 -15.42 7.37 7.80
N LYS A 20 -14.64 7.03 6.77
CA LYS A 20 -14.07 5.66 6.62
C LYS A 20 -12.62 5.59 7.11
N LYS A 21 -12.25 4.47 7.72
CA LYS A 21 -10.90 4.22 8.26
C LYS A 21 -10.23 3.09 7.51
N VAL A 22 -8.98 3.26 7.09
CA VAL A 22 -8.13 2.19 6.54
C VAL A 22 -7.18 1.73 7.65
N ILE A 23 -7.44 0.54 8.19
CA ILE A 23 -6.70 -0.03 9.33
C ILE A 23 -6.61 1.00 10.47
N GLY A 24 -7.76 1.43 11.00
CA GLY A 24 -7.83 2.36 12.12
C GLY A 24 -7.54 3.84 11.81
N VAL A 25 -6.86 4.17 10.70
CA VAL A 25 -6.52 5.54 10.31
C VAL A 25 -7.62 6.16 9.43
N PRO A 26 -8.06 7.41 9.66
CA PRO A 26 -9.02 8.08 8.77
C PRO A 26 -8.52 8.13 7.33
N ARG A 27 -9.27 7.53 6.39
CA ARG A 27 -8.90 7.42 4.98
C ARG A 27 -8.60 8.78 4.36
N ILE A 28 -9.39 9.79 4.69
CA ILE A 28 -9.16 11.16 4.23
C ILE A 28 -7.79 11.72 4.61
N LYS A 29 -7.24 11.38 5.79
CA LYS A 29 -5.89 11.81 6.19
C LYS A 29 -4.84 11.17 5.29
N LEU A 30 -4.97 9.86 5.06
CA LEU A 30 -4.09 9.10 4.19
C LEU A 30 -4.13 9.59 2.74
N VAL A 31 -5.32 9.78 2.18
CA VAL A 31 -5.50 10.28 0.81
C VAL A 31 -4.92 11.69 0.67
N ARG A 32 -5.18 12.60 1.63
CA ARG A 32 -4.60 13.95 1.60
C ARG A 32 -3.07 13.93 1.69
N TRP A 33 -2.51 13.13 2.60
CA TRP A 33 -1.06 12.98 2.72
C TRP A 33 -0.44 12.48 1.41
N LEU A 34 -0.97 11.40 0.85
CA LEU A 34 -0.48 10.83 -0.40
C LEU A 34 -0.64 11.81 -1.57
N ALA A 35 -1.79 12.48 -1.70
CA ALA A 35 -2.04 13.45 -2.77
C ALA A 35 -1.07 14.65 -2.72
N GLN A 36 -0.73 15.15 -1.52
CA GLN A 36 0.28 16.19 -1.34
C GLN A 36 1.68 15.77 -1.81
N HIS A 37 1.97 14.47 -1.78
CA HIS A 37 3.28 13.89 -2.11
C HIS A 37 3.31 13.16 -3.46
N GLN A 38 2.24 13.26 -4.26
CA GLN A 38 2.12 12.53 -5.52
C GLN A 38 3.10 13.03 -6.59
N TYR A 39 3.34 14.33 -6.67
CA TYR A 39 4.08 14.94 -7.78
C TYR A 39 5.31 15.74 -7.37
N ASN A 40 5.71 15.69 -6.10
CA ASN A 40 6.86 16.44 -5.58
C ASN A 40 8.13 15.60 -5.41
N GLY A 41 8.15 14.36 -5.91
CA GLY A 41 9.30 13.46 -5.82
C GLY A 41 9.55 12.91 -4.41
N TYR A 42 8.63 13.11 -3.47
CA TYR A 42 8.79 12.60 -2.11
C TYR A 42 8.78 11.06 -2.08
N TYR A 43 7.76 10.43 -2.69
CA TYR A 43 7.69 8.96 -2.80
C TYR A 43 8.07 8.46 -4.20
N LEU A 44 7.44 8.99 -5.26
CA LEU A 44 7.67 8.50 -6.62
C LEU A 44 9.15 8.54 -6.99
N GLY A 45 9.62 7.45 -7.59
CA GLY A 45 11.03 7.29 -7.96
C GLY A 45 11.96 6.92 -6.80
N THR A 46 11.46 6.69 -5.58
CA THR A 46 12.30 6.12 -4.52
C THR A 46 12.73 4.71 -4.92
N PRO A 47 14.04 4.39 -4.91
CA PRO A 47 14.51 3.06 -5.30
C PRO A 47 13.86 1.93 -4.50
N TYR A 48 13.53 0.83 -5.18
CA TYR A 48 13.05 -0.36 -4.49
C TYR A 48 14.20 -1.01 -3.72
N SER A 49 13.96 -1.35 -2.45
CA SER A 49 14.96 -1.98 -1.59
C SER A 49 14.62 -3.45 -1.34
N THR A 50 15.54 -4.34 -1.68
CA THR A 50 15.47 -5.79 -1.41
C THR A 50 16.11 -6.18 -0.08
N GLY A 51 16.66 -5.22 0.67
CA GLY A 51 17.43 -5.49 1.88
C GLY A 51 16.63 -6.02 3.08
N PHE A 52 15.30 -6.00 3.00
CA PHE A 52 14.35 -6.54 3.99
C PHE A 52 14.69 -6.22 5.47
N THR A 53 15.08 -4.97 5.74
CA THR A 53 15.24 -4.44 7.10
C THR A 53 14.57 -3.08 7.19
N ILE A 54 14.09 -2.70 8.39
CA ILE A 54 13.52 -1.37 8.62
C ILE A 54 14.46 -0.26 8.12
N PRO A 55 15.76 -0.24 8.47
CA PRO A 55 16.65 0.84 8.05
C PRO A 55 16.87 0.97 6.54
N THR A 56 16.54 -0.05 5.75
CA THR A 56 16.71 -0.05 4.29
C THR A 56 15.40 0.03 3.53
N CYS A 57 14.26 -0.16 4.18
CA CYS A 57 12.97 -0.29 3.50
C CYS A 57 11.99 0.85 3.80
N THR A 58 12.33 1.85 4.62
CA THR A 58 11.36 2.85 5.09
C THR A 58 11.75 4.30 4.80
N TYR A 59 12.69 4.55 3.87
CA TYR A 59 13.22 5.89 3.61
C TYR A 59 12.84 6.38 2.21
N PRO A 60 11.77 7.18 2.06
CA PRO A 60 11.41 7.79 0.79
C PRO A 60 12.43 8.86 0.37
N ASN A 61 12.47 9.21 -0.93
CA ASN A 61 13.33 10.27 -1.46
C ASN A 61 13.18 11.61 -0.72
N GLY A 62 11.96 11.95 -0.29
CA GLY A 62 11.67 13.18 0.43
C GLY A 62 12.01 13.16 1.93
N GLU A 63 12.35 12.00 2.49
CA GLU A 63 12.75 11.83 3.90
C GLU A 63 13.85 10.77 3.98
N ARG A 64 15.03 11.16 3.48
CA ARG A 64 16.21 10.31 3.45
C ARG A 64 16.72 10.02 4.85
N ARG A 65 17.41 8.90 5.00
CA ARG A 65 18.18 8.59 6.21
C ARG A 65 19.30 9.62 6.38
N TRP A 66 19.87 9.68 7.59
CA TRP A 66 20.93 10.63 7.98
C TRP A 66 22.17 10.60 7.07
N ASP A 67 22.46 9.49 6.39
CA ASP A 67 23.57 9.31 5.45
C ASP A 67 23.19 9.55 3.98
N GLY A 68 21.98 10.08 3.73
CA GLY A 68 21.47 10.34 2.38
C GLY A 68 20.82 9.12 1.70
N TYR A 69 20.78 7.96 2.37
CA TYR A 69 20.13 6.77 1.82
C TYR A 69 18.62 6.99 1.59
N SER A 70 18.14 6.49 0.44
CA SER A 70 16.72 6.37 0.09
C SER A 70 16.46 4.97 -0.44
N GLY A 71 15.43 4.31 0.09
CA GLY A 71 15.04 2.97 -0.32
C GLY A 71 13.76 2.53 0.37
N MET A 72 12.86 1.90 -0.39
CA MET A 72 11.61 1.35 0.14
C MET A 72 11.26 0.00 -0.47
N ASN A 73 10.87 -0.97 0.35
CA ASN A 73 10.14 -2.13 -0.17
C ASN A 73 8.63 -1.82 -0.26
N CYS A 74 7.82 -2.79 -0.72
CA CYS A 74 6.38 -2.61 -0.90
C CYS A 74 5.69 -2.16 0.40
N THR A 75 5.88 -2.90 1.49
CA THR A 75 5.28 -2.60 2.79
C THR A 75 5.84 -1.34 3.42
N GLY A 76 7.14 -1.07 3.27
CA GLY A 76 7.77 0.10 3.87
C GLY A 76 7.23 1.41 3.33
N PHE A 77 6.83 1.45 2.06
CA PHE A 77 6.05 2.57 1.51
C PHE A 77 4.69 2.73 2.22
N VAL A 78 3.92 1.63 2.34
CA VAL A 78 2.61 1.64 3.01
C VAL A 78 2.76 2.05 4.46
N ALA A 79 3.70 1.44 5.18
CA ALA A 79 4.02 1.72 6.57
C ALA A 79 4.39 3.19 6.79
N HIS A 80 5.26 3.76 5.94
CA HIS A 80 5.67 5.15 6.06
C HIS A 80 4.48 6.11 5.88
N ALA A 81 3.70 5.97 4.80
CA ALA A 81 2.54 6.84 4.55
C ALA A 81 1.46 6.69 5.62
N TRP A 82 1.17 5.46 6.04
CA TRP A 82 0.16 5.16 7.05
C TRP A 82 0.56 5.69 8.44
N ALA A 83 1.83 5.55 8.84
CA ALA A 83 2.34 6.10 10.11
C ALA A 83 2.28 7.63 10.17
N LYS A 84 2.58 8.33 9.07
CA LYS A 84 2.43 9.81 8.98
C LYS A 84 1.00 10.28 9.20
N CYS A 85 0.03 9.37 9.07
CA CYS A 85 -1.38 9.64 9.29
C CYS A 85 -1.90 9.17 10.67
N GLY A 86 -1.01 8.71 11.55
CA GLY A 86 -1.32 8.30 12.92
C GLY A 86 -1.46 6.79 13.13
N GLY A 87 -0.99 5.98 12.18
CA GLY A 87 -0.97 4.53 12.32
C GLY A 87 0.09 4.03 13.32
N ASP A 88 -0.27 2.99 14.09
CA ASP A 88 0.60 2.33 15.06
C ASP A 88 1.44 1.19 14.43
N LEU A 89 2.68 1.51 14.07
CA LEU A 89 3.62 0.52 13.51
C LEU A 89 4.07 -0.54 14.52
N ALA A 90 4.03 -0.26 15.82
CA ALA A 90 4.41 -1.23 16.84
C ALA A 90 3.36 -2.34 16.94
N ALA A 91 2.07 -1.99 16.88
CA ALA A 91 0.98 -2.95 16.83
C ALA A 91 1.04 -3.85 15.60
N VAL A 92 1.33 -3.27 14.42
CA VAL A 92 1.56 -4.06 13.20
C VAL A 92 2.77 -4.98 13.37
N ALA A 93 3.90 -4.47 13.85
CA ALA A 93 5.11 -5.25 14.02
C ALA A 93 4.92 -6.44 14.98
N ALA A 94 4.06 -6.31 15.98
CA ALA A 94 3.75 -7.38 16.93
C ALA A 94 2.77 -8.44 16.39
N ASN A 95 2.06 -8.16 15.29
CA ASN A 95 1.04 -9.07 14.76
C ASN A 95 1.66 -10.29 14.07
N ASN A 96 1.27 -11.50 14.48
CA ASN A 96 1.72 -12.77 13.89
C ASN A 96 0.57 -13.64 13.35
N SER A 97 -0.63 -13.09 13.25
CA SER A 97 -1.85 -13.83 12.87
C SER A 97 -2.06 -13.88 11.36
N HIS A 98 -2.92 -14.79 10.88
CA HIS A 98 -3.44 -14.86 9.50
C HIS A 98 -2.42 -14.99 8.36
N SER A 99 -1.15 -15.26 8.69
CA SER A 99 -0.14 -15.63 7.71
C SER A 99 -0.27 -17.11 7.31
N PRO A 100 0.19 -17.52 6.12
CA PRO A 100 0.09 -18.91 5.66
C PRO A 100 1.06 -19.85 6.37
N TRP A 101 1.95 -19.34 7.24
CA TRP A 101 2.95 -20.13 7.94
C TRP A 101 2.58 -20.35 9.41
N ALA A 102 2.80 -21.57 9.90
CA ALA A 102 2.49 -21.97 11.27
C ALA A 102 3.25 -21.16 12.34
N THR A 103 4.44 -20.66 12.02
CA THR A 103 5.28 -19.84 12.92
C THR A 103 5.03 -18.34 12.78
N GLY A 104 3.99 -17.94 12.04
CA GLY A 104 3.70 -16.54 11.73
C GLY A 104 4.47 -16.02 10.51
N PRO A 105 4.36 -14.71 10.21
CA PRO A 105 4.85 -14.11 8.96
C PRO A 105 6.38 -14.02 8.84
N GLY A 106 7.12 -14.43 9.87
CA GLY A 106 8.59 -14.37 9.90
C GLY A 106 9.14 -12.98 10.26
N GLY A 107 10.34 -12.67 9.78
CA GLY A 107 11.08 -11.46 10.12
C GLY A 107 10.54 -10.16 9.49
N GLY A 108 11.28 -9.07 9.67
CA GLY A 108 11.01 -7.76 9.06
C GLY A 108 10.09 -6.83 9.86
N GLY A 109 9.37 -7.32 10.89
CA GLY A 109 8.44 -6.47 11.64
C GLY A 109 7.42 -5.80 10.70
N TYR A 110 7.16 -4.50 10.86
CA TYR A 110 6.16 -3.80 10.05
C TYR A 110 6.53 -3.61 8.57
N ILE A 111 7.73 -3.98 8.11
CA ILE A 111 8.04 -3.99 6.66
C ILE A 111 7.65 -5.31 5.97
N ASN A 112 7.02 -6.23 6.71
CA ASN A 112 6.46 -7.47 6.18
C ASN A 112 4.95 -7.32 5.96
N ALA A 113 4.50 -7.44 4.71
CA ALA A 113 3.11 -7.13 4.34
C ALA A 113 2.07 -8.06 4.99
N TRP A 114 2.45 -9.31 5.30
CA TRP A 114 1.57 -10.23 6.02
C TRP A 114 1.19 -9.73 7.43
N ARG A 115 2.07 -8.95 8.08
CA ARG A 115 1.74 -8.33 9.38
C ARG A 115 0.67 -7.25 9.25
N PHE A 116 0.69 -6.48 8.16
CA PHE A 116 -0.37 -5.52 7.86
C PHE A 116 -1.70 -6.21 7.57
N TYR A 117 -1.67 -7.31 6.79
CA TYR A 117 -2.87 -8.10 6.51
C TYR A 117 -3.47 -8.70 7.78
N GLY A 118 -2.66 -9.37 8.62
CA GLY A 118 -3.12 -9.92 9.89
C GLY A 118 -3.64 -8.86 10.86
N TYR A 119 -2.92 -7.73 10.99
CA TYR A 119 -3.36 -6.63 11.82
C TYR A 119 -4.66 -5.97 11.32
N ALA A 120 -4.87 -5.88 10.01
CA ALA A 120 -6.12 -5.38 9.45
C ALA A 120 -7.32 -6.23 9.91
N ILE A 121 -7.20 -7.55 9.86
CA ILE A 121 -8.25 -8.48 10.30
C ILE A 121 -8.46 -8.34 11.82
N ASP A 122 -7.38 -8.41 12.60
CA ASP A 122 -7.45 -8.41 14.07
C ASP A 122 -7.97 -7.07 14.64
N SER A 123 -7.78 -5.97 13.91
CA SER A 123 -8.32 -4.64 14.24
C SER A 123 -9.76 -4.41 13.76
N GLY A 124 -10.38 -5.40 13.13
CA GLY A 124 -11.76 -5.34 12.66
C GLY A 124 -11.96 -4.57 11.34
N SER A 125 -10.90 -4.40 10.54
CA SER A 125 -11.02 -3.81 9.21
C SER A 125 -11.82 -4.73 8.30
N LYS A 126 -12.54 -4.16 7.33
CA LYS A 126 -13.23 -4.98 6.31
C LYS A 126 -12.22 -5.43 5.27
N VAL A 127 -12.15 -6.74 5.05
CA VAL A 127 -11.27 -7.36 4.05
C VAL A 127 -12.15 -8.10 3.05
N TYR A 128 -12.05 -7.71 1.78
CA TYR A 128 -12.69 -8.40 0.66
C TYR A 128 -11.62 -9.16 -0.10
N GLU A 129 -11.87 -10.42 -0.44
CA GLU A 129 -10.93 -11.28 -1.14
C GLU A 129 -11.49 -11.62 -2.53
N PHE A 130 -10.62 -11.53 -3.54
CA PHE A 130 -10.93 -11.77 -4.93
C PHE A 130 -9.89 -12.69 -5.55
N ASP A 131 -10.28 -13.51 -6.53
CA ASP A 131 -9.35 -14.40 -7.23
C ASP A 131 -8.48 -13.63 -8.23
N ARG A 132 -8.98 -12.53 -8.80
CA ARG A 132 -8.26 -11.71 -9.77
C ARG A 132 -8.39 -10.21 -9.51
N VAL A 133 -7.42 -9.44 -9.99
CA VAL A 133 -7.48 -7.98 -10.05
C VAL A 133 -8.74 -7.53 -10.80
N GLN A 134 -9.09 -8.21 -11.89
CA GLN A 134 -10.29 -7.88 -12.66
C GLN A 134 -11.58 -8.01 -11.84
N ASP A 135 -11.66 -9.01 -10.95
CA ASP A 135 -12.84 -9.22 -10.10
C ASP A 135 -12.94 -8.12 -9.04
N LEU A 136 -11.80 -7.72 -8.44
CA LEU A 136 -11.72 -6.55 -7.56
C LEU A 136 -12.24 -5.29 -8.26
N LEU A 137 -11.77 -5.01 -9.48
CA LEU A 137 -12.18 -3.83 -10.24
C LEU A 137 -13.66 -3.86 -10.64
N SER A 138 -14.16 -5.05 -11.02
CA SER A 138 -15.56 -5.25 -11.42
C SER A 138 -16.53 -5.20 -10.23
N SER A 139 -16.03 -5.40 -9.00
CA SER A 139 -16.84 -5.34 -7.78
C SER A 139 -17.42 -3.95 -7.48
N GLY A 140 -16.80 -2.89 -8.02
CA GLY A 140 -17.18 -1.50 -7.71
C GLY A 140 -16.87 -1.05 -6.28
N LEU A 141 -16.17 -1.88 -5.48
CA LEU A 141 -15.91 -1.61 -4.07
C LEU A 141 -14.72 -0.69 -3.83
N ALA A 142 -13.69 -0.72 -4.69
CA ALA A 142 -12.46 0.01 -4.46
C ALA A 142 -12.67 1.53 -4.35
N ARG A 143 -11.94 2.17 -3.44
CA ARG A 143 -11.90 3.62 -3.24
C ARG A 143 -10.46 4.07 -3.06
N LYS A 144 -10.13 5.27 -3.56
CA LYS A 144 -8.78 5.84 -3.41
C LYS A 144 -8.31 5.80 -1.96
N GLY A 145 -7.11 5.27 -1.74
CA GLY A 145 -6.50 5.10 -0.43
C GLY A 145 -6.83 3.80 0.29
N ASP A 146 -7.74 2.96 -0.22
CA ASP A 146 -7.86 1.57 0.25
C ASP A 146 -6.53 0.82 0.06
N ILE A 147 -6.26 -0.18 0.90
CA ILE A 147 -5.07 -1.01 0.74
C ILE A 147 -5.40 -2.21 -0.15
N ILE A 148 -4.52 -2.48 -1.12
CA ILE A 148 -4.52 -3.71 -1.90
C ILE A 148 -3.38 -4.57 -1.36
N PHE A 149 -3.69 -5.80 -1.01
CA PHE A 149 -2.74 -6.81 -0.57
C PHE A 149 -2.86 -8.05 -1.46
N PHE A 150 -1.76 -8.50 -2.03
CA PHE A 150 -1.67 -9.76 -2.76
C PHE A 150 -1.32 -10.87 -1.78
N LYS A 151 -2.33 -11.68 -1.47
CA LYS A 151 -2.27 -12.84 -0.60
C LYS A 151 -1.78 -14.03 -1.41
N THR A 152 -0.55 -14.45 -1.18
CA THR A 152 0.14 -15.47 -1.97
C THR A 152 0.31 -16.78 -1.21
N THR A 153 0.52 -17.87 -1.95
CA THR A 153 0.96 -19.15 -1.38
C THR A 153 2.42 -19.08 -0.90
N PRO A 154 2.84 -19.97 0.01
CA PRO A 154 4.24 -20.07 0.42
C PRO A 154 5.20 -20.20 -0.77
N GLY A 155 6.30 -19.44 -0.74
CA GLY A 155 7.32 -19.43 -1.80
C GLY A 155 7.10 -18.37 -2.89
N VAL A 156 5.94 -17.71 -2.92
CA VAL A 156 5.68 -16.55 -3.78
C VAL A 156 5.63 -15.30 -2.90
N ASP A 157 6.43 -14.30 -3.25
CA ASP A 157 6.47 -13.03 -2.50
C ASP A 157 5.12 -12.31 -2.58
N CYS A 158 4.60 -11.89 -1.43
CA CYS A 158 3.39 -11.08 -1.34
C CYS A 158 3.66 -9.63 -1.75
N HIS A 159 2.62 -8.87 -2.04
CA HIS A 159 2.79 -7.48 -2.43
C HIS A 159 1.68 -6.59 -1.87
N ILE A 160 1.98 -5.31 -1.62
CA ILE A 160 1.05 -4.38 -0.97
C ILE A 160 1.22 -2.95 -1.49
N GLY A 161 0.13 -2.18 -1.46
CA GLY A 161 0.10 -0.77 -1.83
C GLY A 161 -1.29 -0.17 -1.68
N PHE A 162 -1.48 1.06 -2.16
CA PHE A 162 -2.75 1.76 -2.09
C PHE A 162 -3.46 1.72 -3.44
N PHE A 163 -4.77 1.43 -3.44
CA PHE A 163 -5.61 1.70 -4.60
C PHE A 163 -5.59 3.21 -4.86
N TRP A 164 -5.28 3.59 -6.11
CA TRP A 164 -5.08 5.00 -6.48
C TRP A 164 -5.94 5.46 -7.67
N GLY A 165 -6.97 4.67 -8.00
CA GLY A 165 -8.00 5.03 -8.97
C GLY A 165 -8.87 6.20 -8.53
N ASP A 166 -9.36 6.99 -9.49
CA ASP A 166 -10.41 7.99 -9.28
C ASP A 166 -11.79 7.33 -9.31
N ASN A 167 -11.93 6.25 -10.09
CA ASN A 167 -13.11 5.40 -10.15
C ASN A 167 -12.80 3.99 -9.61
N PRO A 168 -13.78 3.25 -9.07
CA PRO A 168 -13.55 1.91 -8.51
C PRO A 168 -13.03 0.86 -9.50
N CYS A 169 -13.28 1.06 -10.80
CA CYS A 169 -12.83 0.19 -11.88
C CYS A 169 -11.48 0.62 -12.48
N ASP A 170 -10.88 1.72 -12.01
CA ASP A 170 -9.57 2.15 -12.49
C ASP A 170 -8.50 1.16 -12.04
N ASN A 171 -7.80 0.55 -12.99
CA ASN A 171 -6.65 -0.29 -12.73
C ASN A 171 -5.43 0.57 -12.35
N LYS A 172 -5.43 1.13 -11.14
CA LYS A 172 -4.37 2.02 -10.63
C LYS A 172 -4.00 1.72 -9.19
N MET A 173 -2.72 1.46 -8.96
CA MET A 173 -2.12 1.23 -7.66
C MET A 173 -0.95 2.18 -7.46
N TRP A 174 -0.81 2.75 -6.26
CA TRP A 174 0.43 3.35 -5.82
C TRP A 174 1.17 2.38 -4.91
N HIS A 175 2.36 1.97 -5.30
CA HIS A 175 3.12 0.94 -4.59
C HIS A 175 4.62 1.10 -4.81
N SER A 176 5.42 0.46 -3.95
CA SER A 176 6.84 0.25 -4.21
C SER A 176 7.05 -1.14 -4.80
N SER A 177 7.60 -1.22 -6.01
CA SER A 177 8.01 -2.47 -6.67
C SER A 177 9.25 -2.19 -7.50
N SER A 178 10.00 -3.22 -7.91
CA SER A 178 11.19 -3.02 -8.74
C SER A 178 10.84 -2.28 -10.05
N PRO A 179 11.60 -1.26 -10.47
CA PRO A 179 12.83 -0.75 -9.83
C PRO A 179 12.62 0.34 -8.77
N ALA A 180 11.44 0.95 -8.69
CA ALA A 180 11.17 2.09 -7.82
C ALA A 180 9.68 2.24 -7.46
N ASN A 181 9.40 3.06 -6.45
CA ASN A 181 8.05 3.49 -6.12
C ASN A 181 7.37 4.19 -7.31
N GLN A 182 6.14 3.75 -7.61
CA GLN A 182 5.43 4.11 -8.83
C GLN A 182 3.91 4.09 -8.64
N ILE A 183 3.23 4.78 -9.55
CA ILE A 183 1.79 4.60 -9.79
C ILE A 183 1.66 3.90 -11.13
N SER A 184 1.06 2.71 -11.13
CA SER A 184 0.93 1.86 -12.31
C SER A 184 -0.33 0.99 -12.20
N SER A 185 -0.49 0.01 -13.08
CA SER A 185 -1.54 -1.01 -12.95
C SER A 185 -1.40 -1.78 -11.63
N ILE A 186 -2.51 -2.35 -11.14
CA ILE A 186 -2.51 -3.25 -9.99
C ILE A 186 -1.91 -4.59 -10.43
N TYR A 187 -0.75 -4.96 -9.89
CA TYR A 187 -0.11 -6.27 -10.13
C TYR A 187 0.82 -6.66 -8.97
N ASN A 188 1.13 -7.97 -8.88
CA ASN A 188 2.24 -8.49 -8.08
C ASN A 188 3.40 -8.85 -9.00
N TYR A 189 4.55 -8.20 -8.83
CA TYR A 189 5.74 -8.45 -9.66
C TYR A 189 6.21 -9.92 -9.61
N SER A 190 6.06 -10.57 -8.45
CA SER A 190 6.48 -11.94 -8.23
C SER A 190 5.49 -12.98 -8.75
N ASN A 191 4.28 -12.56 -9.15
CA ASN A 191 3.25 -13.43 -9.71
C ASN A 191 2.32 -12.64 -10.67
N PRO A 192 2.84 -12.22 -11.83
CA PRO A 192 2.08 -11.40 -12.78
C PRO A 192 0.95 -12.18 -13.47
N ALA A 193 0.98 -13.51 -13.42
CA ALA A 193 -0.06 -14.38 -13.98
C ALA A 193 -1.23 -14.64 -13.00
N GLU A 194 -1.14 -14.13 -11.76
CA GLU A 194 -2.17 -14.28 -10.73
C GLU A 194 -2.51 -15.76 -10.42
N ILE A 195 -1.51 -16.65 -10.49
CA ILE A 195 -1.72 -18.09 -10.25
C ILE A 195 -1.72 -18.36 -8.74
N ASN A 196 -2.77 -18.99 -8.21
CA ASN A 196 -2.90 -19.34 -6.78
C ASN A 196 -2.61 -18.15 -5.85
N GLN A 197 -3.11 -16.99 -6.23
CA GLN A 197 -2.98 -15.74 -5.48
C GLN A 197 -4.37 -15.12 -5.38
N HIS A 198 -4.67 -14.52 -4.23
CA HIS A 198 -5.85 -13.69 -4.08
C HIS A 198 -5.46 -12.22 -3.93
N VAL A 199 -6.35 -11.35 -4.39
CA VAL A 199 -6.22 -9.90 -4.24
C VAL A 199 -7.18 -9.47 -3.14
N CYS A 200 -6.64 -8.99 -2.04
CA CYS A 200 -7.39 -8.51 -0.89
C CYS A 200 -7.54 -6.99 -0.95
N LEU A 201 -8.77 -6.49 -0.87
CA LEU A 201 -9.08 -5.07 -0.69
C LEU A 201 -9.40 -4.82 0.80
N ILE A 202 -8.57 -4.03 1.47
CA ILE A 202 -8.67 -3.71 2.89
C ILE A 202 -9.19 -2.27 3.04
N LYS A 203 -10.29 -2.13 3.79
CA LYS A 203 -11.10 -0.90 3.84
C LYS A 203 -11.16 -0.18 5.16
#